data_AF-A0A1S1QT21-F1
#
_entry.id   AF-A0A1S1QT21-F1
#
_cell.length_a   1.000
_cell.length_b   1.000
_cell.length_c   1.000
_cell.angle_alpha   90.00
_cell.angle_beta   90.00
_cell.angle_gamma   90.00
#
_symmetry.space_group_name_H-M   'P 1'
#
loop_
_entity.id
_entity.type
_entity.pdbx_description
1 polymer ?
#
loop_
_entity_poly.entity_id
_entity_poly.type
_entity_poly.pdbx_seq_one_letter_code
_entity_poly.pdbx_strand_id
1 'polypeptide(L)'
;MTDVPAEDLSTLLSGLMRAARRKTDAGRQALANDGLTREYLEAGLRLIDTQLGPGDGADSEDRPLFRWLSQRAVIDEVSQGGRLRGSEGSFRDRWPYQPDYIRDVLAYSLRGAHWRGFLDSTENARNRLADAEDAVRAVHDAGYDDLTATRRTPALRAQLIGAAMAERDEIARTTLQEMYRISTQAWLEAYEKTVAVRGLRIRPGLTLEDINFIMTATAEGMQLRLMVEPDDGVIDHEKRTSLLGTAALALIVACFDHLGDGMSLEDVVALATSPGPKVQDEPGDGTQDAGGTAGLG
;
A
#
# COMPACT_ATOMS: atom_id res chain seq x y z
N MET A 1 4.94 12.19 27.37
CA MET A 1 5.76 11.57 26.31
C MET A 1 6.48 10.39 26.94
N THR A 2 5.94 9.20 26.75
CA THR A 2 6.63 7.95 27.09
C THR A 2 7.80 7.81 26.12
N ASP A 3 9.01 7.87 26.67
CA ASP A 3 10.27 7.73 25.95
C ASP A 3 10.32 6.30 25.37
N VAL A 4 10.03 6.16 24.07
CA VAL A 4 10.17 4.88 23.39
C VAL A 4 11.67 4.59 23.36
N PRO A 5 12.15 3.48 23.95
CA PRO A 5 13.58 3.20 24.02
C PRO A 5 14.19 3.30 22.61
N ALA A 6 15.33 3.97 22.51
CA ALA A 6 16.05 4.13 21.26
C ALA A 6 16.31 2.75 20.64
N GLU A 7 15.58 2.46 19.56
CA GLU A 7 15.57 1.16 18.89
C GLU A 7 16.95 0.81 18.33
N ASP A 8 17.36 -0.45 18.51
CA ASP A 8 18.68 -0.96 18.10
C ASP A 8 18.76 -1.16 16.58
N LEU A 9 19.44 -0.23 15.91
CA LEU A 9 19.61 -0.24 14.46
C LEU A 9 20.52 -1.38 13.97
N SER A 10 21.32 -2.01 14.84
CA SER A 10 22.24 -3.08 14.40
C SER A 10 21.52 -4.30 13.84
N THR A 11 20.26 -4.52 14.24
CA THR A 11 19.42 -5.61 13.72
C THR A 11 18.94 -5.35 12.29
N LEU A 12 18.94 -4.08 11.86
CA LEU A 12 18.42 -3.62 10.58
C LEU A 12 19.55 -3.33 9.57
N LEU A 13 20.64 -2.72 10.03
CA LEU A 13 21.73 -2.19 9.19
C LEU A 13 22.75 -3.27 8.81
N SER A 14 22.28 -4.33 8.13
CA SER A 14 23.09 -5.47 7.71
C SER A 14 24.31 -5.09 6.84
N GLY A 15 24.19 -4.05 6.02
CA GLY A 15 25.28 -3.53 5.19
C GLY A 15 26.42 -3.00 6.06
N LEU A 16 26.11 -2.14 7.02
CA LEU A 16 27.05 -1.63 8.02
C LEU A 16 27.62 -2.77 8.85
N MET A 17 26.77 -3.69 9.34
CA MET A 17 27.21 -4.81 10.17
C MET A 17 28.16 -5.76 9.44
N ARG A 18 28.06 -5.87 8.12
CA ARG A 18 28.98 -6.66 7.30
C ARG A 18 30.24 -5.91 6.89
N ALA A 19 30.10 -4.65 6.50
CA ALA A 19 31.14 -3.91 5.78
C ALA A 19 31.97 -2.98 6.67
N ALA A 20 31.46 -2.54 7.83
CA ALA A 20 32.17 -1.60 8.68
C ALA A 20 33.53 -2.16 9.15
N ARG A 21 34.57 -1.31 9.19
CA ARG A 21 35.96 -1.69 9.50
C ARG A 21 36.22 -1.96 10.98
N ARG A 22 35.18 -2.05 11.81
CA ARG A 22 35.31 -2.29 13.26
C ARG A 22 35.65 -3.75 13.52
N LYS A 23 36.63 -3.99 14.39
CA LYS A 23 37.17 -5.33 14.68
C LYS A 23 36.21 -6.22 15.48
N THR A 24 35.32 -5.64 16.28
CA THR A 24 34.42 -6.36 17.20
C THR A 24 32.96 -6.12 16.84
N ASP A 25 32.09 -7.09 17.11
CA ASP A 25 30.63 -6.95 16.95
C ASP A 25 30.08 -5.82 17.80
N ALA A 26 30.50 -5.71 19.07
CA ALA A 26 30.12 -4.61 19.94
C ALA A 26 30.49 -3.24 19.35
N GLY A 27 31.64 -3.14 18.67
CA GLY A 27 32.06 -1.92 17.98
C GLY A 27 31.21 -1.60 16.76
N ARG A 28 30.74 -2.62 16.02
CA ARG A 28 29.81 -2.44 14.90
C ARG A 28 28.41 -2.06 15.38
N GLN A 29 27.91 -2.69 16.44
CA GLN A 29 26.62 -2.35 17.06
C GLN A 29 26.62 -0.93 17.63
N ALA A 30 27.70 -0.52 18.30
CA ALA A 30 27.85 0.86 18.75
C ALA A 30 27.87 1.85 17.56
N LEU A 31 28.53 1.49 16.46
CA LEU A 31 28.56 2.31 15.24
C LEU A 31 27.19 2.36 14.55
N ALA A 32 26.43 1.26 14.52
CA ALA A 32 25.08 1.22 13.95
C ALA A 32 24.11 2.16 14.69
N ASN A 33 24.24 2.23 16.01
CA ASN A 33 23.41 3.07 16.88
C ASN A 33 23.94 4.49 17.10
N ASP A 34 25.06 4.84 16.47
CA ASP A 34 25.65 6.16 16.56
C ASP A 34 24.75 7.23 15.92
N GLY A 35 24.69 8.41 16.54
CA GLY A 35 23.82 9.51 16.08
C GLY A 35 24.14 9.97 14.66
N LEU A 36 25.41 9.94 14.23
CA LEU A 36 25.80 10.31 12.87
C LEU A 36 25.42 9.22 11.85
N THR A 37 25.38 7.94 12.25
CA THR A 37 24.83 6.87 11.39
C THR A 37 23.36 7.13 11.11
N ARG A 38 22.58 7.45 12.15
CA ARG A 38 21.17 7.82 11.99
C ARG A 38 21.01 9.04 11.10
N GLU A 39 21.81 10.08 11.29
CA GLU A 39 21.72 11.29 10.46
C GLU A 39 22.03 11.02 8.98
N TYR A 40 22.98 10.12 8.66
CA TYR A 40 23.20 9.71 7.27
C TYR A 40 21.98 9.00 6.66
N LEU A 41 21.31 8.13 7.42
CA LEU A 41 20.11 7.43 6.96
C LEU A 41 18.93 8.39 6.78
N GLU A 42 18.73 9.32 7.71
CA GLU A 42 17.72 10.39 7.62
C GLU A 42 17.99 11.33 6.44
N ALA A 43 19.25 11.67 6.18
CA ALA A 43 19.64 12.42 4.98
C ALA A 43 19.30 11.66 3.70
N GLY A 44 19.57 10.35 3.66
CA GLY A 44 19.17 9.49 2.55
C GLY A 44 17.66 9.49 2.31
N LEU A 45 16.86 9.39 3.37
CA LEU A 45 15.39 9.51 3.32
C LEU A 45 14.92 10.84 2.73
N ARG A 46 15.48 11.97 3.20
CA ARG A 46 15.15 13.30 2.67
C ARG A 46 15.52 13.43 1.20
N LEU A 47 16.64 12.85 0.76
CA LEU A 47 17.04 12.85 -0.64
C LEU A 47 16.14 11.98 -1.52
N ILE A 48 15.71 10.81 -1.01
CA ILE A 48 14.72 9.96 -1.68
C ILE A 48 13.42 10.73 -1.87
N ASP A 49 12.92 11.38 -0.81
CA ASP A 49 11.70 12.17 -0.88
C ASP A 49 11.83 13.38 -1.81
N THR A 50 12.93 14.12 -1.75
CA THR A 50 13.15 15.29 -2.62
C THR A 50 13.22 14.91 -4.10
N GLN A 51 13.81 13.76 -4.43
CA GLN A 51 14.04 13.35 -5.82
C GLN A 51 12.89 12.54 -6.40
N LEU A 52 12.24 11.70 -5.59
CA LEU A 52 11.16 10.81 -6.04
C LEU A 52 9.78 11.29 -5.60
N GLY A 53 9.70 12.25 -4.69
CA GLY A 53 8.48 12.87 -4.17
C GLY A 53 7.73 13.71 -5.21
N PRO A 54 6.49 14.13 -4.89
CA PRO A 54 5.74 15.03 -5.75
C PRO A 54 6.56 16.30 -6.00
N GLY A 55 6.68 16.69 -7.26
CA GLY A 55 7.45 17.87 -7.64
C GLY A 55 6.70 19.15 -7.32
N ASP A 56 6.91 19.69 -6.11
CA ASP A 56 6.38 21.01 -5.75
C ASP A 56 7.21 22.11 -6.45
N GLY A 57 6.87 22.43 -7.70
CA GLY A 57 7.20 23.71 -8.35
C GLY A 57 8.63 23.94 -8.84
N ALA A 58 9.54 22.96 -8.79
CA ALA A 58 10.87 23.07 -9.43
C ALA A 58 10.87 22.39 -10.81
N ASP A 59 11.46 23.07 -11.82
CA ASP A 59 11.61 22.60 -13.21
C ASP A 59 12.05 21.13 -13.23
N SER A 60 11.17 20.29 -13.79
CA SER A 60 11.32 18.83 -13.77
C SER A 60 12.51 18.35 -14.60
N GLU A 61 12.97 19.14 -15.56
CA GLU A 61 13.98 18.73 -16.55
C GLU A 61 15.39 18.65 -15.95
N ASP A 62 15.68 19.35 -14.86
CA ASP A 62 17.02 19.45 -14.28
C ASP A 62 17.22 18.60 -13.00
N ARG A 63 16.25 17.76 -12.62
CA ARG A 63 16.39 16.92 -11.41
C ARG A 63 17.34 15.76 -11.69
N PRO A 64 18.54 15.72 -11.09
CA PRO A 64 19.47 14.62 -11.33
C PRO A 64 18.90 13.33 -10.75
N LEU A 65 18.53 12.39 -11.64
CA LEU A 65 18.11 11.06 -11.27
C LEU A 65 19.20 10.37 -10.46
N PHE A 66 18.81 9.67 -9.40
CA PHE A 66 19.70 8.90 -8.53
C PHE A 66 20.77 9.71 -7.78
N ARG A 67 20.65 11.03 -7.67
CA ARG A 67 21.56 11.82 -6.82
C ARG A 67 21.53 11.34 -5.37
N TRP A 68 20.42 10.78 -4.90
CA TRP A 68 20.29 10.16 -3.57
C TRP A 68 21.22 8.95 -3.38
N LEU A 69 21.66 8.31 -4.47
CA LEU A 69 22.68 7.25 -4.44
C LEU A 69 24.10 7.79 -4.26
N SER A 70 24.33 9.11 -4.33
CA SER A 70 25.67 9.68 -4.24
C SER A 70 26.10 9.87 -2.79
N GLN A 71 27.24 9.28 -2.41
CA GLN A 71 27.91 9.56 -1.14
C GLN A 71 28.05 11.07 -0.88
N ARG A 72 28.42 11.85 -1.90
CA ARG A 72 28.61 13.30 -1.76
C ARG A 72 27.30 14.01 -1.43
N ALA A 73 26.22 13.67 -2.14
CA ALA A 73 24.91 14.28 -1.89
C ALA A 73 24.42 14.00 -0.47
N VAL A 74 24.63 12.78 0.04
CA VAL A 74 24.28 12.41 1.41
C VAL A 74 25.09 13.22 2.44
N ILE A 75 26.40 13.39 2.23
CA ILE A 75 27.25 14.19 3.12
C ILE A 75 26.85 15.67 3.10
N ASP A 76 26.54 16.21 1.93
CA ASP A 76 26.08 17.58 1.77
C ASP A 76 24.75 17.78 2.51
N GLU A 77 23.81 16.85 2.35
CA GLU A 77 22.50 16.85 3.03
C GLU A 77 22.64 16.79 4.57
N VAL A 78 23.53 15.93 5.09
CA VAL A 78 23.84 15.92 6.54
C VAL A 78 24.38 17.26 7.00
N SER A 79 25.25 17.89 6.19
CA SER A 79 25.86 19.17 6.53
C SER A 79 24.85 20.32 6.55
N GLN A 80 23.83 20.28 5.68
CA GLN A 80 22.74 21.25 5.65
C GLN A 80 21.81 21.15 6.86
N GLY A 81 21.62 19.94 7.42
CA GLY A 81 20.81 19.73 8.63
C GLY A 81 21.38 20.37 9.91
N GLY A 82 22.65 20.78 9.92
CA GLY A 82 23.27 21.63 10.94
C GLY A 82 23.51 20.99 12.32
N ARG A 83 22.97 19.81 12.59
CA ARG A 83 23.08 19.12 13.90
C ARG A 83 24.36 18.33 14.07
N LEU A 84 24.78 17.64 13.02
CA LEU A 84 26.01 16.84 12.96
C LEU A 84 26.74 17.15 11.65
N ARG A 85 28.04 16.84 11.59
CA ARG A 85 28.84 17.05 10.38
C ARG A 85 29.34 15.71 9.85
N GLY A 86 28.88 15.38 8.64
CA GLY A 86 29.38 14.26 7.87
C GLY A 86 30.71 14.60 7.19
N SER A 87 31.44 13.56 6.78
CA SER A 87 32.65 13.65 5.98
C SER A 87 32.84 12.37 5.20
N GLU A 88 33.65 12.38 4.14
CA GLU A 88 33.91 11.16 3.37
C GLU A 88 34.49 10.03 4.24
N GLY A 89 35.38 10.39 5.17
CA GLY A 89 36.00 9.43 6.08
C GLY A 89 34.99 8.81 7.05
N SER A 90 34.11 9.62 7.63
CA SER A 90 33.09 9.11 8.57
C SER A 90 32.00 8.30 7.86
N PHE A 91 31.64 8.65 6.63
CA PHE A 91 30.74 7.84 5.81
C PHE A 91 31.38 6.49 5.47
N ARG A 92 32.63 6.48 4.96
CA ARG A 92 33.34 5.24 4.60
C ARG A 92 33.69 4.35 5.79
N ASP A 93 33.77 4.90 7.01
CA ASP A 93 33.92 4.10 8.24
C ASP A 93 32.70 3.21 8.50
N ARG A 94 31.51 3.69 8.12
CA ARG A 94 30.21 2.99 8.25
C ARG A 94 29.94 2.11 7.04
N TRP A 95 30.06 2.67 5.85
CA TRP A 95 29.79 2.00 4.58
C TRP A 95 30.97 2.21 3.62
N PRO A 96 31.95 1.28 3.60
CA PRO A 96 33.04 1.34 2.64
C PRO A 96 32.57 1.23 1.18
N TYR A 97 31.43 0.58 0.95
CA TYR A 97 30.84 0.39 -0.37
C TYR A 97 29.44 0.98 -0.43
N GLN A 98 29.15 1.72 -1.51
CA GLN A 98 27.86 2.38 -1.71
C GLN A 98 26.65 1.41 -1.68
N PRO A 99 26.72 0.18 -2.24
CA PRO A 99 25.61 -0.76 -2.15
C PRO A 99 25.20 -1.14 -0.71
N ASP A 100 26.14 -1.13 0.24
CA ASP A 100 25.83 -1.42 1.64
C ASP A 100 25.03 -0.27 2.28
N TYR A 101 25.37 0.97 1.96
CA TYR A 101 24.58 2.13 2.36
C TYR A 101 23.19 2.12 1.73
N ILE A 102 23.08 1.82 0.43
CA ILE A 102 21.79 1.76 -0.28
C ILE A 102 20.87 0.73 0.36
N ARG A 103 21.39 -0.47 0.67
CA ARG A 103 20.62 -1.49 1.37
C ARG A 103 20.13 -1.00 2.72
N ASP A 104 21.01 -0.38 3.49
CA ASP A 104 20.72 0.06 4.84
C ASP A 104 19.74 1.23 4.90
N VAL A 105 19.82 2.18 3.96
CA VAL A 105 18.85 3.28 3.87
C VAL A 105 17.47 2.78 3.44
N LEU A 106 17.41 1.81 2.52
CA LEU A 106 16.14 1.19 2.13
C LEU A 106 15.54 0.42 3.32
N ALA A 107 16.33 -0.41 3.99
CA ALA A 107 15.88 -1.13 5.18
C ALA A 107 15.40 -0.17 6.28
N TYR A 108 16.16 0.92 6.52
CA TYR A 108 15.79 1.98 7.46
C TYR A 108 14.47 2.64 7.09
N SER A 109 14.28 2.98 5.81
CA SER A 109 13.07 3.66 5.33
C SER A 109 11.79 2.82 5.39
N LEU A 110 11.91 1.50 5.31
CA LEU A 110 10.79 0.57 5.38
C LEU A 110 10.38 0.22 6.83
N ARG A 111 11.14 0.68 7.82
CA ARG A 111 10.86 0.45 9.23
C ARG A 111 9.51 1.05 9.63
N GLY A 112 8.77 0.34 10.50
CA GLY A 112 7.44 0.73 10.95
C GLY A 112 7.31 2.16 11.51
N ALA A 113 8.38 2.73 12.06
CA ALA A 113 8.41 4.12 12.52
C ALA A 113 8.12 5.14 11.40
N HIS A 114 8.55 4.87 10.16
CA HIS A 114 8.28 5.73 9.00
C HIS A 114 6.88 5.52 8.42
N TRP A 115 6.20 4.46 8.86
CA TRP A 115 4.80 4.15 8.54
C TRP A 115 3.83 4.56 9.64
N ARG A 116 4.30 5.19 10.73
CA ARG A 116 3.43 5.53 11.87
C ARG A 116 2.22 6.37 11.48
N GLY A 117 2.40 7.40 10.64
CA GLY A 117 1.29 8.22 10.16
C GLY A 117 0.26 7.42 9.35
N PHE A 118 0.70 6.40 8.61
CA PHE A 118 -0.17 5.47 7.91
C PHE A 118 -0.91 4.56 8.90
N LEU A 119 -0.21 3.96 9.86
CA LEU A 119 -0.81 3.09 10.89
C LEU A 119 -1.83 3.83 11.76
N ASP A 120 -1.52 5.07 12.16
CA ASP A 120 -2.45 5.94 12.90
C ASP A 120 -3.71 6.24 12.05
N SER A 121 -3.55 6.42 10.73
CA SER A 121 -4.68 6.60 9.80
C SER A 121 -5.53 5.34 9.70
N THR A 122 -4.91 4.15 9.60
CA THR A 122 -5.60 2.85 9.58
C THR A 122 -6.39 2.61 10.86
N GLU A 123 -5.82 2.94 12.03
CA GLU A 123 -6.55 2.86 13.30
C GLU A 123 -7.78 3.79 13.34
N ASN A 124 -7.64 5.01 12.81
CA ASN A 124 -8.76 5.93 12.69
C ASN A 124 -9.81 5.43 11.68
N ALA A 125 -9.39 4.81 10.58
CA ALA A 125 -10.29 4.18 9.61
C ALA A 125 -11.06 3.01 10.25
N ARG A 126 -10.39 2.14 11.02
CA ARG A 126 -11.01 1.03 11.78
C ARG A 126 -12.20 1.49 12.62
N ASN A 127 -12.01 2.54 13.42
CA ASN A 127 -13.06 3.04 14.30
C ASN A 127 -14.23 3.62 13.48
N ARG A 128 -13.93 4.38 12.42
CA ARG A 128 -14.96 4.94 11.55
C ARG A 128 -15.77 3.86 10.82
N LEU A 129 -15.13 2.85 10.25
CA LEU A 129 -15.82 1.78 9.50
C LEU A 129 -16.77 0.98 10.40
N ALA A 130 -16.33 0.64 11.60
CA ALA A 130 -17.14 -0.10 12.56
C ALA A 130 -18.32 0.73 13.09
N ASP A 131 -18.08 1.99 13.45
CA ASP A 131 -18.99 2.76 14.31
C ASP A 131 -19.85 3.80 13.55
N ALA A 132 -19.57 4.07 12.27
CA ALA A 132 -20.30 5.09 11.50
C ALA A 132 -21.77 4.73 11.24
N GLU A 133 -22.66 5.72 11.30
CA GLU A 133 -24.05 5.54 10.87
C GLU A 133 -24.14 5.30 9.36
N ASP A 134 -23.42 6.11 8.56
CA ASP A 134 -23.29 5.94 7.12
C ASP A 134 -22.02 5.14 6.76
N ALA A 135 -22.21 3.83 6.59
CA ALA A 135 -21.11 2.91 6.25
C ALA A 135 -20.52 3.19 4.86
N VAL A 136 -21.35 3.59 3.88
CA VAL A 136 -20.90 3.85 2.51
C VAL A 136 -19.95 5.06 2.50
N ARG A 137 -20.34 6.12 3.20
CA ARG A 137 -19.51 7.29 3.38
C ARG A 137 -18.19 6.96 4.10
N ALA A 138 -18.25 6.16 5.16
CA ALA A 138 -17.06 5.76 5.90
C ALA A 138 -16.07 4.97 5.04
N VAL A 139 -16.55 4.10 4.14
CA VAL A 139 -15.70 3.37 3.17
C VAL A 139 -15.02 4.32 2.19
N HIS A 140 -15.75 5.29 1.65
CA HIS A 140 -15.16 6.29 0.78
C HIS A 140 -14.12 7.17 1.49
N ASP A 141 -14.42 7.64 2.71
CA ASP A 141 -13.47 8.43 3.49
C ASP A 141 -12.20 7.61 3.83
N ALA A 142 -12.34 6.32 4.17
CA ALA A 142 -11.19 5.44 4.40
C ALA A 142 -10.33 5.27 3.13
N GLY A 143 -10.96 4.99 1.98
CA GLY A 143 -10.26 4.85 0.70
C GLY A 143 -9.65 6.16 0.19
N TYR A 144 -10.24 7.30 0.53
CA TYR A 144 -9.68 8.62 0.22
C TYR A 144 -8.46 8.93 1.11
N ASP A 145 -8.59 8.71 2.42
CA ASP A 145 -7.53 8.98 3.38
C ASP A 145 -6.32 8.06 3.13
N ASP A 146 -6.54 6.80 2.76
CA ASP A 146 -5.47 5.84 2.40
C ASP A 146 -4.63 6.34 1.20
N LEU A 147 -5.27 6.65 0.08
CA LEU A 147 -4.57 7.10 -1.12
C LEU A 147 -3.89 8.48 -0.95
N THR A 148 -4.50 9.37 -0.16
CA THR A 148 -3.92 10.71 0.07
C THR A 148 -2.76 10.68 1.07
N ALA A 149 -2.83 9.84 2.10
CA ALA A 149 -1.73 9.65 3.05
C ALA A 149 -0.52 9.03 2.35
N THR A 150 -0.72 7.94 1.61
CA THR A 150 0.36 7.18 0.97
C THR A 150 1.10 7.97 -0.12
N ARG A 151 0.40 8.84 -0.88
CA ARG A 151 1.06 9.74 -1.87
C ARG A 151 2.18 10.58 -1.27
N ARG A 152 2.02 11.00 -0.02
CA ARG A 152 2.94 11.90 0.70
C ARG A 152 3.97 11.15 1.53
N THR A 153 3.94 9.82 1.54
CA THR A 153 4.84 9.02 2.37
C THR A 153 6.09 8.66 1.57
N PRO A 154 7.31 9.07 1.99
CA PRO A 154 8.56 8.68 1.34
C PRO A 154 8.76 7.17 1.32
N ALA A 155 8.27 6.47 2.36
CA ALA A 155 8.40 5.03 2.51
C ALA A 155 7.73 4.24 1.37
N LEU A 156 6.70 4.79 0.71
CA LEU A 156 6.09 4.14 -0.47
C LEU A 156 7.09 4.01 -1.63
N ARG A 157 7.91 5.03 -1.89
CA ARG A 157 8.93 4.96 -2.95
C ARG A 157 10.03 3.96 -2.61
N ALA A 158 10.44 3.96 -1.34
CA ALA A 158 11.38 2.96 -0.86
C ALA A 158 10.80 1.54 -0.95
N GLN A 159 9.50 1.36 -0.72
CA GLN A 159 8.80 0.09 -0.89
C GLN A 159 8.88 -0.38 -2.33
N LEU A 160 8.61 0.50 -3.31
CA LEU A 160 8.71 0.15 -4.73
C LEU A 160 10.14 -0.25 -5.13
N ILE A 161 11.15 0.51 -4.68
CA ILE A 161 12.56 0.17 -4.93
C ILE A 161 12.91 -1.17 -4.27
N GLY A 162 12.52 -1.35 -3.01
CA GLY A 162 12.73 -2.59 -2.27
C GLY A 162 12.07 -3.77 -2.97
N ALA A 163 10.86 -3.60 -3.49
CA ALA A 163 10.10 -4.68 -4.14
C ALA A 163 10.80 -5.12 -5.43
N ALA A 164 11.31 -4.16 -6.21
CA ALA A 164 12.13 -4.45 -7.38
C ALA A 164 13.45 -5.18 -7.05
N MET A 165 13.96 -5.04 -5.82
CA MET A 165 15.19 -5.69 -5.36
C MET A 165 14.96 -7.04 -4.65
N ALA A 166 13.75 -7.28 -4.14
CA ALA A 166 13.46 -8.37 -3.20
C ALA A 166 13.76 -9.78 -3.75
N GLU A 167 13.68 -10.00 -5.05
CA GLU A 167 14.02 -11.29 -5.67
C GLU A 167 15.51 -11.65 -5.50
N ARG A 168 16.38 -10.63 -5.42
CA ARG A 168 17.85 -10.81 -5.41
C ARG A 168 18.53 -10.29 -4.14
N ASP A 169 17.80 -9.60 -3.26
CA ASP A 169 18.32 -9.09 -1.99
C ASP A 169 17.43 -9.59 -0.82
N GLU A 170 17.99 -10.52 -0.05
CA GLU A 170 17.34 -11.15 1.10
C GLU A 170 16.88 -10.13 2.16
N ILE A 171 17.65 -9.07 2.36
CA ILE A 171 17.34 -8.05 3.36
C ILE A 171 16.18 -7.18 2.88
N ALA A 172 16.18 -6.80 1.59
CA ALA A 172 15.02 -6.11 1.02
C ALA A 172 13.75 -6.97 1.13
N ARG A 173 13.85 -8.27 0.83
CA ARG A 173 12.73 -9.22 0.94
C ARG A 173 12.20 -9.34 2.36
N THR A 174 13.06 -9.62 3.33
CA THR A 174 12.66 -9.79 4.73
C THR A 174 12.12 -8.51 5.35
N THR A 175 12.69 -7.35 5.01
CA THR A 175 12.19 -6.06 5.47
C THR A 175 10.79 -5.76 4.92
N LEU A 176 10.56 -6.02 3.63
CA LEU A 176 9.24 -5.87 3.02
C LEU A 176 8.22 -6.85 3.59
N GLN A 177 8.60 -8.11 3.81
CA GLN A 177 7.74 -9.10 4.44
C GLN A 177 7.29 -8.63 5.83
N GLU A 178 8.19 -8.06 6.63
CA GLU A 178 7.86 -7.52 7.94
C GLU A 178 6.93 -6.30 7.84
N MET A 179 7.20 -5.38 6.92
CA MET A 179 6.33 -4.23 6.65
C MET A 179 4.91 -4.68 6.25
N TYR A 180 4.81 -5.62 5.31
CA TYR A 180 3.52 -6.20 4.89
C TYR A 180 2.81 -6.92 6.04
N ARG A 181 3.54 -7.66 6.87
CA ARG A 181 2.97 -8.34 8.05
C ARG A 181 2.36 -7.34 9.03
N ILE A 182 3.07 -6.25 9.35
CA ILE A 182 2.58 -5.19 10.24
C ILE A 182 1.35 -4.50 9.66
N SER A 183 1.41 -4.10 8.38
CA SER A 183 0.29 -3.44 7.69
C SER A 183 -0.94 -4.34 7.60
N THR A 184 -0.74 -5.61 7.21
CA THR A 184 -1.80 -6.62 7.11
C THR A 184 -2.47 -6.84 8.46
N GLN A 185 -1.71 -6.97 9.54
CA GLN A 185 -2.28 -7.14 10.88
C GLN A 185 -3.16 -5.95 11.28
N ALA A 186 -2.71 -4.72 11.02
CA ALA A 186 -3.49 -3.52 11.35
C ALA A 186 -4.83 -3.45 10.58
N TRP A 187 -4.84 -3.87 9.31
CA TRP A 187 -6.06 -3.92 8.51
C TRP A 187 -6.98 -5.09 8.85
N LEU A 188 -6.44 -6.27 9.14
CA LEU A 188 -7.24 -7.43 9.57
C LEU A 188 -8.02 -7.12 10.85
N GLU A 189 -7.38 -6.48 11.83
CA GLU A 189 -8.07 -6.03 13.05
C GLU A 189 -9.22 -5.05 12.74
N ALA A 190 -9.07 -4.22 11.70
CA ALA A 190 -10.11 -3.31 11.25
C ALA A 190 -11.29 -4.05 10.62
N TYR A 191 -11.00 -5.05 9.77
CA TYR A 191 -12.01 -5.87 9.12
C TYR A 191 -12.76 -6.74 10.12
N GLU A 192 -12.05 -7.41 11.03
CA GLU A 192 -12.65 -8.24 12.08
C GLU A 192 -13.64 -7.45 12.94
N LYS A 193 -13.23 -6.26 13.42
CA LYS A 193 -14.13 -5.38 14.19
C LYS A 193 -15.36 -4.99 13.37
N THR A 194 -15.16 -4.58 12.12
CA THR A 194 -16.25 -4.13 11.25
C THR A 194 -17.25 -5.27 10.98
N VAL A 195 -16.74 -6.46 10.66
CA VAL A 195 -17.56 -7.65 10.40
C VAL A 195 -18.37 -8.04 11.63
N ALA A 196 -17.75 -8.05 12.81
CA ALA A 196 -18.43 -8.39 14.06
C ALA A 196 -19.54 -7.38 14.42
N VAL A 197 -19.25 -6.08 14.36
CA VAL A 197 -20.22 -5.01 14.73
C VAL A 197 -21.40 -4.96 13.75
N ARG A 198 -21.13 -5.15 12.46
CA ARG A 198 -22.15 -5.06 11.39
C ARG A 198 -22.89 -6.38 11.14
N GLY A 199 -22.49 -7.48 11.80
CA GLY A 199 -23.07 -8.80 11.60
C GLY A 199 -22.87 -9.33 10.17
N LEU A 200 -21.76 -8.95 9.52
CA LEU A 200 -21.47 -9.39 8.15
C LEU A 200 -21.04 -10.85 8.16
N ARG A 201 -21.40 -11.58 7.10
CA ARG A 201 -21.00 -12.96 6.88
C ARG A 201 -20.17 -13.04 5.62
N ILE A 202 -18.95 -13.57 5.72
CA ILE A 202 -18.09 -13.77 4.54
C ILE A 202 -18.67 -14.91 3.71
N ARG A 203 -18.66 -14.76 2.39
CA ARG A 203 -19.12 -15.82 1.47
C ARG A 203 -18.24 -17.08 1.57
N PRO A 204 -18.80 -18.28 1.33
CA PRO A 204 -18.02 -19.51 1.36
C PRO A 204 -16.82 -19.46 0.41
N GLY A 205 -15.68 -19.99 0.87
CA GLY A 205 -14.44 -20.04 0.08
C GLY A 205 -13.53 -18.80 0.21
N LEU A 206 -13.99 -17.74 0.87
CA LEU A 206 -13.21 -16.53 1.11
C LEU A 206 -12.84 -16.37 2.60
N THR A 207 -11.70 -15.73 2.84
CA THR A 207 -11.21 -15.32 4.16
C THR A 207 -11.05 -13.80 4.24
N LEU A 208 -10.87 -13.25 5.45
CA LEU A 208 -10.53 -11.82 5.59
C LEU A 208 -9.14 -11.52 5.03
N GLU A 209 -8.24 -12.49 5.09
CA GLU A 209 -6.90 -12.44 4.52
C GLU A 209 -6.94 -12.30 3.00
N ASP A 210 -7.82 -13.03 2.31
CA ASP A 210 -8.03 -12.90 0.87
C ASP A 210 -8.52 -11.49 0.51
N ILE A 211 -9.52 -10.99 1.25
CA ILE A 211 -10.07 -9.64 1.05
C ILE A 211 -8.98 -8.60 1.29
N ASN A 212 -8.18 -8.74 2.35
CA ASN A 212 -7.07 -7.84 2.64
C ASN A 212 -6.02 -7.84 1.53
N PHE A 213 -5.68 -9.02 1.02
CA PHE A 213 -4.71 -9.16 -0.06
C PHE A 213 -5.20 -8.46 -1.33
N ILE A 214 -6.46 -8.67 -1.72
CA ILE A 214 -7.07 -8.01 -2.89
C ILE A 214 -7.10 -6.49 -2.71
N MET A 215 -7.51 -6.01 -1.52
CA MET A 215 -7.54 -4.58 -1.20
C MET A 215 -6.15 -3.95 -1.25
N THR A 216 -5.14 -4.62 -0.68
CA THR A 216 -3.74 -4.16 -0.70
C THR A 216 -3.23 -4.07 -2.13
N ALA A 217 -3.42 -5.12 -2.94
CA ALA A 217 -3.00 -5.12 -4.35
C ALA A 217 -3.71 -4.02 -5.17
N THR A 218 -4.99 -3.78 -4.89
CA THR A 218 -5.78 -2.73 -5.53
C THR A 218 -5.26 -1.34 -5.14
N ALA A 219 -5.01 -1.10 -3.86
CA ALA A 219 -4.47 0.16 -3.35
C ALA A 219 -3.08 0.45 -3.94
N GLU A 220 -2.17 -0.52 -3.92
CA GLU A 220 -0.82 -0.37 -4.48
C GLU A 220 -0.84 -0.12 -5.99
N GLY A 221 -1.70 -0.80 -6.74
CA GLY A 221 -1.90 -0.56 -8.17
C GLY A 221 -2.38 0.86 -8.46
N MET A 222 -3.32 1.37 -7.67
CA MET A 222 -3.80 2.76 -7.79
C MET A 222 -2.72 3.77 -7.40
N GLN A 223 -1.96 3.50 -6.34
CA GLN A 223 -0.86 4.35 -5.91
C GLN A 223 0.23 4.46 -6.99
N LEU A 224 0.59 3.34 -7.63
CA LEU A 224 1.51 3.32 -8.77
C LEU A 224 0.99 4.17 -9.94
N ARG A 225 -0.29 4.04 -10.26
CA ARG A 225 -0.92 4.83 -11.33
C ARG A 225 -0.89 6.33 -11.01
N LEU A 226 -1.23 6.71 -9.78
CA LEU A 226 -1.21 8.10 -9.30
C LEU A 226 0.19 8.74 -9.29
N MET A 227 1.27 7.94 -9.30
CA MET A 227 2.62 8.48 -9.46
C MET A 227 2.92 8.91 -10.90
N VAL A 228 2.26 8.30 -11.88
CA VAL A 228 2.44 8.60 -13.31
C VAL A 228 1.40 9.63 -13.78
N GLU A 229 0.16 9.47 -13.36
CA GLU A 229 -0.98 10.31 -13.75
C GLU A 229 -1.67 10.86 -12.48
N PRO A 230 -1.17 11.97 -11.90
CA PRO A 230 -1.67 12.47 -10.61
C PRO A 230 -3.08 13.09 -10.66
N ASP A 231 -3.69 13.23 -11.84
CA ASP A 231 -5.00 13.86 -12.10
C ASP A 231 -5.83 13.04 -13.11
N ASP A 232 -6.05 11.75 -12.81
CA ASP A 232 -6.76 10.79 -13.68
C ASP A 232 -8.19 10.47 -13.19
N GLY A 233 -8.69 11.21 -12.20
CA GLY A 233 -9.99 10.94 -11.58
C GLY A 233 -10.00 9.80 -10.57
N VAL A 234 -8.85 9.22 -10.19
CA VAL A 234 -8.77 8.24 -9.10
C VAL A 234 -9.19 8.84 -7.74
N ILE A 235 -8.95 10.14 -7.53
CA ILE A 235 -9.31 10.87 -6.31
C ILE A 235 -10.19 12.08 -6.66
N ASP A 236 -11.40 12.13 -6.10
CA ASP A 236 -12.28 13.31 -6.13
C ASP A 236 -12.14 14.04 -4.79
N HIS A 237 -11.39 15.15 -4.79
CA HIS A 237 -11.14 15.95 -3.60
C HIS A 237 -12.36 16.75 -3.13
N GLU A 238 -13.27 17.12 -4.03
CA GLU A 238 -14.48 17.88 -3.69
C GLU A 238 -15.44 17.02 -2.87
N LYS A 239 -15.65 15.77 -3.31
CA LYS A 239 -16.54 14.81 -2.64
C LYS A 239 -15.81 13.98 -1.59
N ARG A 240 -14.48 14.07 -1.53
CA ARG A 240 -13.58 13.18 -0.77
C ARG A 240 -13.94 11.71 -1.02
N THR A 241 -14.01 11.33 -2.28
CA THR A 241 -14.22 9.94 -2.72
C THR A 241 -13.02 9.49 -3.53
N SER A 242 -12.80 8.18 -3.63
CA SER A 242 -11.76 7.62 -4.49
C SER A 242 -12.22 6.32 -5.15
N LEU A 243 -11.55 5.95 -6.24
CA LEU A 243 -11.76 4.64 -6.87
C LEU A 243 -11.42 3.48 -5.92
N LEU A 244 -10.50 3.68 -4.96
CA LEU A 244 -10.25 2.68 -3.91
C LEU A 244 -11.48 2.49 -3.02
N GLY A 245 -12.16 3.57 -2.63
CA GLY A 245 -13.43 3.49 -1.89
C GLY A 245 -14.52 2.78 -2.72
N THR A 246 -14.61 3.08 -4.01
CA THR A 246 -15.54 2.37 -4.92
C THR A 246 -15.23 0.88 -5.02
N ALA A 247 -13.94 0.53 -5.15
CA ALA A 247 -13.50 -0.86 -5.19
C ALA A 247 -13.81 -1.59 -3.88
N ALA A 248 -13.59 -0.93 -2.73
CA ALA A 248 -13.93 -1.47 -1.42
C ALA A 248 -15.45 -1.73 -1.29
N LEU A 249 -16.31 -0.82 -1.76
CA LEU A 249 -17.76 -1.05 -1.78
C LEU A 249 -18.14 -2.25 -2.66
N ALA A 250 -17.54 -2.36 -3.85
CA ALA A 250 -17.77 -3.49 -4.74
C ALA A 250 -17.36 -4.82 -4.07
N LEU A 251 -16.22 -4.84 -3.39
CA LEU A 251 -15.76 -6.02 -2.63
C LEU A 251 -16.63 -6.31 -1.42
N ILE A 252 -17.15 -5.30 -0.72
CA ILE A 252 -18.10 -5.53 0.38
C ILE A 252 -19.36 -6.23 -0.14
N VAL A 253 -19.91 -5.76 -1.27
CA VAL A 253 -21.10 -6.38 -1.88
C VAL A 253 -20.79 -7.80 -2.38
N ALA A 254 -19.62 -8.00 -2.99
CA ALA A 254 -19.24 -9.27 -3.60
C ALA A 254 -18.83 -10.33 -2.58
N CYS A 255 -18.01 -9.98 -1.58
CA CYS A 255 -17.39 -10.93 -0.66
C CYS A 255 -18.23 -11.25 0.58
N PHE A 256 -19.27 -10.46 0.87
CA PHE A 256 -20.15 -10.70 2.01
C PHE A 256 -21.55 -11.13 1.59
N ASP A 257 -22.05 -12.17 2.25
CA ASP A 257 -23.38 -12.73 2.11
C ASP A 257 -24.42 -11.86 2.86
N HIS A 258 -24.70 -10.69 2.28
CA HIS A 258 -25.68 -9.75 2.80
C HIS A 258 -27.13 -10.18 2.51
N LEU A 259 -27.35 -11.14 1.61
CA LEU A 259 -28.67 -11.68 1.27
C LEU A 259 -29.02 -12.96 2.07
N GLY A 260 -28.05 -13.58 2.74
CA GLY A 260 -28.21 -14.86 3.44
C GLY A 260 -28.41 -16.03 2.47
N ASP A 261 -27.88 -15.93 1.25
CA ASP A 261 -28.06 -16.89 0.17
C ASP A 261 -27.12 -18.10 0.29
N GLY A 262 -26.05 -18.00 1.08
CA GLY A 262 -25.04 -19.04 1.25
C GLY A 262 -24.24 -19.36 -0.02
N MET A 263 -24.32 -18.54 -1.05
CA MET A 263 -23.65 -18.74 -2.35
C MET A 263 -22.18 -18.32 -2.28
N SER A 264 -21.31 -19.05 -2.96
CA SER A 264 -19.92 -18.62 -3.21
C SER A 264 -19.89 -17.42 -4.16
N LEU A 265 -18.73 -16.75 -4.29
CA LEU A 265 -18.58 -15.66 -5.25
C LEU A 265 -18.77 -16.15 -6.70
N GLU A 266 -18.27 -17.35 -7.00
CA GLU A 266 -18.39 -18.01 -8.29
C GLU A 266 -19.85 -18.29 -8.65
N ASP A 267 -20.65 -18.75 -7.67
CA ASP A 267 -22.07 -19.00 -7.88
C ASP A 267 -22.85 -17.71 -8.17
N VAL A 268 -22.52 -16.61 -7.47
CA VAL A 268 -23.12 -15.29 -7.71
C VAL A 268 -22.80 -14.81 -9.12
N VAL A 269 -21.55 -14.95 -9.56
CA VAL A 269 -21.14 -14.58 -10.92
C VAL A 269 -21.83 -15.47 -11.95
N ALA A 270 -21.90 -16.78 -11.72
CA ALA A 270 -22.60 -17.70 -12.60
C ALA A 270 -24.08 -17.34 -12.73
N LEU A 271 -24.75 -16.99 -11.63
CA LEU A 271 -26.14 -16.53 -11.64
C LEU A 271 -26.30 -15.21 -12.41
N ALA A 272 -25.43 -14.24 -12.17
CA ALA A 272 -25.49 -12.91 -12.80
C ALA A 272 -25.16 -12.92 -14.31
N THR A 273 -24.38 -13.91 -14.76
CA THR A 273 -23.94 -14.04 -16.16
C THR A 273 -24.70 -15.11 -16.94
N SER A 274 -25.53 -15.91 -16.26
CA SER A 274 -26.38 -16.89 -16.93
C SER A 274 -27.35 -16.16 -17.87
N PRO A 275 -27.54 -16.66 -19.11
CA PRO A 275 -28.51 -16.06 -20.02
C PRO A 275 -29.88 -16.09 -19.35
N GLY A 276 -30.54 -14.93 -19.33
CA GLY A 276 -31.87 -14.78 -18.74
C GLY A 276 -32.83 -15.84 -19.31
N PRO A 277 -33.89 -16.22 -18.55
CA PRO A 277 -34.83 -17.23 -19.01
C PRO A 277 -35.28 -16.87 -20.42
N LYS A 278 -35.08 -17.79 -21.38
CA LYS A 278 -35.64 -17.64 -22.72
C LYS A 278 -37.13 -17.40 -22.50
N VAL A 279 -37.58 -16.17 -22.78
CA VAL A 279 -39.00 -15.88 -22.87
C VAL A 279 -39.53 -16.92 -23.84
N GLN A 280 -40.32 -17.87 -23.34
CA GLN A 280 -40.95 -18.85 -24.20
C GLN A 280 -41.83 -18.00 -25.10
N ASP A 281 -41.47 -17.90 -26.39
CA ASP A 281 -42.32 -17.32 -27.41
C ASP A 281 -43.72 -17.92 -27.19
N GLU A 282 -44.69 -17.04 -26.91
CA GLU A 282 -46.07 -17.45 -26.70
C GLU A 282 -46.46 -18.39 -27.85
N PRO A 283 -47.13 -19.53 -27.55
CA PRO A 283 -47.64 -20.38 -28.60
C PRO A 283 -48.58 -19.51 -29.44
N GLY A 284 -48.14 -19.19 -30.66
CA GLY A 284 -48.90 -18.41 -31.61
C GLY A 284 -50.32 -18.91 -31.64
N ASP A 285 -51.23 -18.05 -31.19
CA ASP A 285 -52.65 -18.28 -31.17
C ASP A 285 -53.09 -18.68 -32.59
N GLY A 286 -53.58 -19.91 -32.69
CA GLY A 286 -54.04 -20.47 -33.94
C GLY A 286 -55.31 -19.75 -34.36
N THR A 287 -55.25 -18.95 -35.43
CA THR A 287 -56.45 -18.66 -36.18
C THR A 287 -56.63 -19.74 -37.24
N GLN A 288 -57.59 -20.62 -36.93
CA GLN A 288 -58.24 -21.56 -37.82
C GLN A 288 -58.67 -20.87 -39.11
N ASP A 289 -58.41 -21.49 -40.26
CA ASP A 289 -59.18 -21.24 -41.47
C ASP A 289 -59.75 -22.56 -41.98
N ALA A 290 -60.91 -22.91 -41.41
CA ALA A 290 -61.81 -23.94 -41.90
C ALA A 290 -62.91 -23.25 -42.71
N GLY A 291 -62.66 -23.03 -43.99
CA GLY A 291 -63.61 -22.46 -44.94
C GLY A 291 -63.80 -23.39 -46.14
N GLY A 292 -64.52 -24.50 -45.94
CA GLY A 292 -65.00 -25.32 -47.03
C GLY A 292 -66.12 -24.62 -47.81
N THR A 293 -66.01 -24.55 -49.13
CA THR A 293 -67.14 -24.34 -50.04
C THR A 293 -67.05 -25.33 -51.19
N ALA A 294 -67.92 -26.36 -51.10
CA ALA A 294 -68.42 -27.09 -52.25
C ALA A 294 -69.60 -26.31 -52.86
N GLY A 295 -69.70 -26.25 -54.19
CA GLY A 295 -70.99 -26.07 -54.86
C GLY A 295 -71.01 -25.20 -56.12
N LEU A 296 -71.24 -25.90 -57.24
CA LEU A 296 -72.07 -25.53 -58.41
C LEU A 296 -71.47 -24.66 -59.53
N GLY A 297 -71.44 -25.24 -60.74
CA GLY A 297 -71.20 -24.57 -62.02
C GLY A 297 -70.55 -25.47 -63.04
#